data_AF-A0A537P405-F1
#
_entry.id   AF-A0A537P405-F1
#
_cell.length_a   1.000
_cell.length_b   1.000
_cell.length_c   1.000
_cell.angle_alpha   90.00
_cell.angle_beta   90.00
_cell.angle_gamma   90.00
#
_symmetry.space_group_name_H-M   'P 1'
#
loop_
_entity.id
_entity.type
_entity.pdbx_description
1 polymer ?
#
loop_
_entity_poly.entity_id
_entity_poly.type
_entity_poly.pdbx_seq_one_letter_code
_entity_poly.pdbx_strand_id
1 'polypeptide(L)'
;MMPDQDASAPRFVVMPADIVLYFDRRFPPAPGDQTNQVAVIVDEWGALCIGKGVFGRRIERIPLQKLPSLPNVTFRRTNKPDHGQRQQIANYFLKHADRPSYFEAGLRALQCENYQLFETGELFPKRPTYRSDEEYEAAWSRFKSLLKPFDGIYTVDRSSRISRFIAWATHGTWSHVAVYIGNGEIHESVTSGLREGPLELYKGRQYWIAAYRHVGAIAKPRSIEEVRATVASSPFRRDGYNYRGAIRFGIRAFFNDHSPDLVPNSAMYAGNRILIGQV
;
A
#
# COMPACT_ATOMS: atom_id res chain seq x y z
N MET A 1 -35.30 11.22 -46.38
CA MET A 1 -34.61 12.23 -45.54
C MET A 1 -34.44 11.57 -44.17
N MET A 2 -33.30 10.91 -43.96
CA MET A 2 -32.97 10.32 -42.66
C MET A 2 -32.53 11.46 -41.75
N PRO A 3 -32.98 11.53 -40.48
CA PRO A 3 -32.49 12.55 -39.57
C PRO A 3 -31.04 12.23 -39.23
N ASP A 4 -30.20 13.23 -39.45
CA ASP A 4 -28.81 13.30 -39.04
C ASP A 4 -28.66 12.79 -37.60
N GLN A 5 -27.85 11.76 -37.43
CA GLN A 5 -27.35 11.38 -36.11
C GLN A 5 -26.42 12.48 -35.63
N ASP A 6 -26.96 13.29 -34.74
CA ASP A 6 -26.33 14.46 -34.15
C ASP A 6 -24.96 14.10 -33.55
N ALA A 7 -23.92 14.55 -34.23
CA ALA A 7 -22.54 14.46 -33.83
C ALA A 7 -22.22 15.62 -32.88
N SER A 8 -22.45 15.48 -31.58
CA SER A 8 -21.93 16.45 -30.60
C SER A 8 -21.83 15.99 -29.15
N ALA A 9 -21.69 14.67 -28.89
CA ALA A 9 -21.07 14.27 -27.62
C ALA A 9 -19.55 14.52 -27.75
N PRO A 10 -18.91 15.36 -26.91
CA PRO A 10 -17.46 15.46 -26.93
C PRO A 10 -16.88 14.06 -26.79
N ARG A 11 -16.12 13.61 -27.80
CA ARG A 11 -15.34 12.37 -27.71
C ARG A 11 -14.28 12.61 -26.65
N PHE A 12 -14.60 12.27 -25.40
CA PHE A 12 -13.63 12.27 -24.32
C PHE A 12 -12.52 11.29 -24.69
N VAL A 13 -11.35 11.81 -25.02
CA VAL A 13 -10.16 10.99 -25.24
C VAL A 13 -9.68 10.53 -23.88
N VAL A 14 -10.14 9.34 -23.50
CA VAL A 14 -9.70 8.64 -22.30
C VAL A 14 -8.35 7.97 -22.55
N MET A 15 -7.51 7.94 -21.52
CA MET A 15 -6.21 7.28 -21.56
C MET A 15 -6.09 6.26 -20.42
N PRO A 16 -5.20 5.26 -20.54
CA PRO A 16 -4.82 4.42 -19.42
C PRO A 16 -4.43 5.29 -18.21
N ALA A 17 -4.78 4.79 -17.02
CA ALA A 17 -4.65 5.43 -15.72
C ALA A 17 -5.56 6.65 -15.46
N ASP A 18 -6.38 7.10 -16.41
CA ASP A 18 -7.37 8.15 -16.11
C ASP A 18 -8.38 7.64 -15.06
N ILE A 19 -8.67 8.50 -14.08
CA ILE A 19 -9.58 8.21 -12.98
C ILE A 19 -10.99 8.64 -13.36
N VAL A 20 -11.97 7.79 -13.11
CA VAL A 20 -13.39 8.07 -13.29
C VAL A 20 -14.04 8.14 -11.91
N LEU A 21 -14.56 9.30 -11.55
CA LEU A 21 -15.39 9.49 -10.37
C LEU A 21 -16.85 9.46 -10.79
N TYR A 22 -17.69 8.72 -10.06
CA TYR A 22 -19.11 8.63 -10.38
C TYR A 22 -19.95 8.32 -9.14
N PHE A 23 -21.26 8.42 -9.29
CA PHE A 23 -22.22 8.07 -8.26
C PHE A 23 -22.89 6.73 -8.56
N ASP A 24 -22.87 5.84 -7.58
CA ASP A 24 -23.54 4.55 -7.61
C ASP A 24 -24.48 4.43 -6.40
N ARG A 25 -25.79 4.32 -6.68
CA ARG A 25 -26.85 4.17 -5.67
C ARG A 25 -26.69 2.94 -4.79
N ARG A 26 -25.92 1.93 -5.22
CA ARG A 26 -25.67 0.70 -4.46
C ARG A 26 -24.75 0.95 -3.26
N PHE A 27 -24.05 2.08 -3.21
CA PHE A 27 -23.14 2.44 -2.12
C PHE A 27 -23.68 3.66 -1.36
N PRO A 28 -23.66 3.65 -0.01
CA PRO A 28 -24.07 4.81 0.76
C PRO A 28 -23.09 5.96 0.52
N PRO A 29 -23.54 7.14 0.05
CA PRO A 29 -22.69 8.31 -0.05
C PRO A 29 -22.44 8.91 1.35
N ALA A 30 -21.32 9.63 1.52
CA ALA A 30 -21.20 10.51 2.67
C ALA A 30 -22.15 11.72 2.49
N PRO A 31 -22.64 12.34 3.58
CA PRO A 31 -23.51 13.51 3.48
C PRO A 31 -22.86 14.64 2.67
N GLY A 32 -23.50 15.05 1.57
CA GLY A 32 -23.02 16.13 0.69
C GLY A 32 -22.15 15.69 -0.49
N ASP A 33 -21.75 14.42 -0.57
CA ASP A 33 -20.91 13.92 -1.66
C ASP A 33 -21.72 13.67 -2.94
N GLN A 34 -21.24 14.22 -4.06
CA GLN A 34 -21.84 14.04 -5.39
C GLN A 34 -21.31 12.81 -6.12
N THR A 35 -20.21 12.21 -5.66
CA THR A 35 -19.65 10.96 -6.17
C THR A 35 -19.29 10.06 -4.99
N ASN A 36 -19.41 8.74 -5.15
CA ASN A 36 -19.13 7.79 -4.08
C ASN A 36 -18.37 6.55 -4.60
N GLN A 37 -18.01 6.53 -5.87
CA GLN A 37 -17.27 5.45 -6.52
C GLN A 37 -16.15 6.00 -7.39
N VAL A 38 -15.13 5.15 -7.54
CA VAL A 38 -13.93 5.43 -8.32
C VAL A 38 -13.67 4.24 -9.24
N ALA A 39 -13.41 4.51 -10.51
CA ALA A 39 -12.88 3.55 -11.46
C ALA A 39 -11.57 4.04 -12.05
N VAL A 40 -10.74 3.11 -12.53
CA VAL A 40 -9.48 3.42 -13.22
C VAL A 40 -9.54 2.84 -14.62
N ILE A 41 -9.31 3.67 -15.63
CA ILE A 41 -9.22 3.22 -17.02
C ILE A 41 -7.94 2.43 -17.18
N VAL A 42 -8.05 1.17 -17.61
CA VAL A 42 -6.89 0.26 -17.69
C VAL A 42 -6.52 -0.11 -19.12
N ASP A 43 -7.47 -0.06 -20.04
CA ASP A 43 -7.27 -0.41 -21.44
C ASP A 43 -8.45 0.14 -22.28
N GLU A 44 -8.46 -0.19 -23.57
CA GLU A 44 -9.54 0.13 -24.52
C GLU A 44 -10.87 -0.59 -24.23
N TRP A 45 -10.86 -1.62 -23.36
CA TRP A 45 -12.03 -2.44 -23.05
C TRP A 45 -12.82 -1.91 -21.86
N GLY A 46 -12.20 -1.13 -20.97
CA GLY A 46 -12.94 -0.54 -19.85
C GLY A 46 -12.14 0.05 -18.71
N ALA A 47 -12.88 0.47 -17.69
CA ALA A 47 -12.38 0.86 -16.39
C ALA A 47 -12.64 -0.22 -15.35
N LEU A 48 -11.72 -0.40 -14.41
CA LEU A 48 -11.90 -1.28 -13.25
C LEU A 48 -12.39 -0.46 -12.04
N CYS A 49 -13.34 -0.98 -11.29
CA CYS A 49 -13.83 -0.39 -10.04
C CYS A 49 -14.12 -1.46 -8.98
N ILE A 50 -14.38 -1.05 -7.75
CA ILE A 50 -14.87 -1.96 -6.71
C ILE A 50 -16.39 -2.05 -6.80
N GLY A 51 -16.89 -3.27 -6.98
CA GLY A 51 -18.30 -3.60 -6.91
C GLY A 51 -18.67 -4.42 -5.68
N LYS A 52 -19.97 -4.69 -5.55
CA LYS A 52 -20.52 -5.63 -4.56
C LYS A 52 -20.80 -6.97 -5.23
N GLY A 53 -20.17 -8.02 -4.73
CA GLY A 53 -20.44 -9.42 -5.07
C GLY A 53 -21.22 -10.14 -3.96
N VAL A 54 -21.61 -11.38 -4.24
CA VAL A 54 -22.35 -12.25 -3.30
C VAL A 54 -21.57 -12.51 -2.01
N PHE A 55 -20.24 -12.61 -2.10
CA PHE A 55 -19.34 -12.91 -0.98
C PHE A 55 -18.51 -11.68 -0.53
N GLY A 56 -19.01 -10.47 -0.73
CA GLY A 56 -18.34 -9.24 -0.31
C GLY A 56 -17.89 -8.36 -1.48
N ARG A 57 -16.71 -7.75 -1.38
CA ARG A 57 -16.18 -6.85 -2.42
C ARG A 57 -15.55 -7.64 -3.55
N ARG A 58 -15.74 -7.20 -4.79
CA ARG A 58 -15.04 -7.72 -5.98
C ARG A 58 -14.67 -6.57 -6.90
N ILE A 59 -13.72 -6.79 -7.80
CA ILE A 59 -13.44 -5.81 -8.86
C ILE A 59 -14.38 -6.09 -10.02
N GLU A 60 -14.99 -5.05 -10.56
CA GLU A 60 -15.88 -5.08 -11.72
C GLU A 60 -15.26 -4.26 -12.84
N ARG A 61 -15.58 -4.64 -14.08
CA ARG A 61 -15.19 -3.89 -15.28
C ARG A 61 -16.40 -3.15 -15.84
N ILE A 62 -16.25 -1.84 -16.01
CA ILE A 62 -17.23 -0.99 -16.69
C ILE A 62 -16.73 -0.76 -18.13
N PRO A 63 -17.47 -1.19 -19.16
CA PRO A 63 -17.12 -0.91 -20.55
C PRO A 63 -16.99 0.59 -20.80
N LEU A 64 -15.99 1.00 -21.60
CA LEU A 64 -15.74 2.42 -21.87
C LEU A 64 -16.98 3.16 -22.40
N GLN A 65 -17.79 2.50 -23.24
CA GLN A 65 -19.00 3.10 -23.83
C GLN A 65 -20.07 3.43 -22.77
N LYS A 66 -20.02 2.76 -21.60
CA LYS A 66 -20.97 3.02 -20.50
C LYS A 66 -20.53 4.13 -19.57
N LEU A 67 -19.25 4.49 -19.53
CA LEU A 67 -18.72 5.49 -18.60
C LEU A 67 -19.45 6.85 -18.72
N PRO A 68 -19.70 7.41 -19.92
CA PRO A 68 -20.38 8.70 -20.04
C PRO A 68 -21.83 8.69 -19.53
N SER A 69 -22.45 7.50 -19.41
CA SER A 69 -23.82 7.34 -18.92
C SER A 69 -23.92 7.18 -17.40
N LEU A 70 -22.79 7.12 -16.68
CA LEU A 70 -22.80 6.97 -15.24
C LEU A 70 -23.26 8.27 -14.55
N PRO A 71 -24.07 8.20 -13.48
CA PRO A 71 -24.52 9.38 -12.75
C PRO A 71 -23.34 10.19 -12.19
N ASN A 72 -23.37 11.52 -12.36
CA ASN A 72 -22.36 12.47 -11.87
C ASN A 72 -20.92 12.11 -12.31
N VAL A 73 -20.77 11.51 -13.49
CA VAL A 73 -19.45 11.09 -13.98
C VAL A 73 -18.52 12.29 -14.17
N THR A 74 -17.29 12.14 -13.69
CA THR A 74 -16.20 13.10 -13.90
C THR A 74 -14.93 12.33 -14.20
N PHE A 75 -14.21 12.77 -15.24
CA PHE A 75 -12.91 12.20 -15.60
C PHE A 75 -11.80 13.08 -15.01
N ARG A 76 -10.86 12.46 -14.31
CA ARG A 76 -9.65 13.10 -13.79
C ARG A 76 -8.42 12.44 -14.38
N ARG A 77 -7.65 13.23 -15.12
CA ARG A 77 -6.35 12.82 -15.62
C ARG A 77 -5.35 12.80 -14.46
N THR A 78 -4.63 11.69 -14.27
CA THR A 78 -3.53 11.64 -13.32
C THR A 78 -2.46 12.67 -13.71
N ASN A 79 -1.98 13.43 -12.73
CA ASN A 79 -0.95 14.44 -12.96
C ASN A 79 0.37 13.77 -13.33
N LYS A 80 0.93 14.14 -14.49
CA LYS A 80 2.35 13.95 -14.83
C LYS A 80 2.92 12.52 -15.03
N PRO A 81 2.18 11.45 -15.38
CA PRO A 81 2.82 10.28 -15.95
C PRO A 81 2.99 10.43 -17.47
N ASP A 82 4.19 10.15 -17.98
CA ASP A 82 4.39 9.90 -19.41
C ASP A 82 3.59 8.66 -19.85
N HIS A 83 3.55 8.38 -21.16
CA HIS A 83 2.79 7.24 -21.68
C HIS A 83 3.23 5.90 -21.06
N GLY A 84 4.53 5.73 -20.76
CA GLY A 84 5.05 4.51 -20.13
C GLY A 84 4.55 4.34 -18.70
N GLN A 85 4.59 5.40 -17.90
CA GLN A 85 4.09 5.39 -16.52
C GLN A 85 2.58 5.14 -16.45
N ARG A 86 1.80 5.70 -17.39
CA ARG A 86 0.36 5.41 -17.50
C ARG A 86 0.09 3.92 -17.72
N GLN A 87 0.88 3.30 -18.60
CA GLN A 87 0.75 1.87 -18.86
C GLN A 87 1.15 1.03 -17.64
N GLN A 88 2.18 1.42 -16.89
CA GLN A 88 2.56 0.74 -15.63
C GLN A 88 1.43 0.79 -14.60
N ILE A 89 0.79 1.94 -14.42
CA ILE A 89 -0.36 2.10 -13.52
C ILE A 89 -1.50 1.17 -13.96
N ALA A 90 -1.88 1.22 -15.23
CA ALA A 90 -2.92 0.35 -15.77
C ALA A 90 -2.60 -1.14 -15.61
N ASN A 91 -1.37 -1.56 -15.91
CA ASN A 91 -0.89 -2.93 -15.75
C ASN A 91 -0.96 -3.41 -14.30
N TYR A 92 -0.66 -2.54 -13.32
CA TYR A 92 -0.84 -2.88 -11.90
C TYR A 92 -2.29 -3.23 -11.59
N PHE A 93 -3.25 -2.40 -12.01
CA PHE A 93 -4.67 -2.64 -11.74
C PHE A 93 -5.18 -3.90 -12.47
N LEU A 94 -4.72 -4.16 -13.70
CA LEU A 94 -5.04 -5.39 -14.44
C LEU A 94 -4.48 -6.64 -13.74
N LYS A 95 -3.23 -6.59 -13.32
CA LYS A 95 -2.55 -7.71 -12.65
C LYS A 95 -3.26 -8.12 -11.36
N HIS A 96 -3.82 -7.15 -10.63
CA HIS A 96 -4.48 -7.36 -9.34
C HIS A 96 -6.01 -7.23 -9.42
N ALA A 97 -6.59 -7.49 -10.60
CA ALA A 97 -8.03 -7.41 -10.86
C ALA A 97 -8.88 -8.43 -10.08
N ASP A 98 -8.27 -9.34 -9.32
CA ASP A 98 -8.91 -10.28 -8.40
C ASP A 98 -8.80 -9.88 -6.92
N ARG A 99 -8.06 -8.80 -6.60
CA ARG A 99 -7.72 -8.39 -5.22
C ARG A 99 -8.19 -6.97 -4.91
N PRO A 100 -9.41 -6.80 -4.35
CA PRO A 100 -9.95 -5.48 -3.99
C PRO A 100 -9.02 -4.65 -3.09
N SER A 101 -8.32 -5.27 -2.13
CA SER A 101 -7.39 -4.56 -1.24
C SER A 101 -6.17 -3.98 -1.99
N TYR A 102 -5.68 -4.67 -3.03
CA TYR A 102 -4.57 -4.20 -3.87
C TYR A 102 -5.02 -3.07 -4.80
N PHE A 103 -6.28 -3.12 -5.26
CA PHE A 103 -6.91 -2.02 -5.99
C PHE A 103 -7.00 -0.76 -5.12
N GLU A 104 -7.49 -0.88 -3.88
CA GLU A 104 -7.56 0.26 -2.94
C GLU A 104 -6.17 0.81 -2.62
N ALA A 105 -5.18 -0.06 -2.42
CA ALA A 105 -3.79 0.36 -2.23
C ALA A 105 -3.25 1.13 -3.43
N GLY A 106 -3.56 0.69 -4.66
CA GLY A 106 -3.22 1.40 -5.89
C GLY A 106 -3.85 2.78 -5.99
N LEU A 107 -5.14 2.91 -5.67
CA LEU A 107 -5.82 4.22 -5.63
C LEU A 107 -5.18 5.17 -4.62
N ARG A 108 -4.86 4.68 -3.41
CA ARG A 108 -4.19 5.49 -2.38
C ARG A 108 -2.77 5.87 -2.78
N ALA A 109 -2.04 4.98 -3.45
CA ALA A 109 -0.72 5.26 -3.99
C ALA A 109 -0.76 6.37 -5.06
N LEU A 110 -1.78 6.38 -5.94
CA LEU A 110 -2.01 7.48 -6.88
C LEU A 110 -2.29 8.80 -6.15
N GLN A 111 -3.13 8.79 -5.10
CA GLN A 111 -3.41 9.98 -4.29
C GLN A 111 -2.16 10.52 -3.59
N CYS A 112 -1.24 9.63 -3.21
CA CYS A 112 0.00 9.96 -2.53
C CYS A 112 1.18 10.21 -3.51
N GLU A 113 0.94 10.16 -4.82
CA GLU A 113 1.97 10.25 -5.87
C GLU A 113 3.12 9.23 -5.70
N ASN A 114 2.82 8.05 -5.15
CA ASN A 114 3.77 6.96 -4.96
C ASN A 114 3.82 6.05 -6.20
N TYR A 115 4.65 6.42 -7.17
CA TYR A 115 4.74 5.69 -8.43
C TYR A 115 5.56 4.39 -8.39
N GLN A 116 6.40 4.20 -7.36
CA GLN A 116 7.24 3.00 -7.21
C GLN A 116 6.42 1.70 -7.15
N LEU A 117 5.22 1.76 -6.58
CA LEU A 117 4.28 0.63 -6.56
C LEU A 117 3.95 0.14 -7.97
N PHE A 118 3.76 1.06 -8.93
CA PHE A 118 3.37 0.74 -10.31
C PHE A 118 4.58 0.30 -11.14
N GLU A 119 5.76 0.88 -10.89
CA GLU A 119 7.01 0.48 -11.53
C GLU A 119 7.37 -0.97 -11.22
N THR A 120 7.20 -1.39 -9.96
CA THR A 120 7.48 -2.76 -9.52
C THR A 120 6.33 -3.72 -9.81
N GLY A 121 5.10 -3.21 -9.90
CA GLY A 121 3.89 -4.00 -10.09
C GLY A 121 3.53 -4.88 -8.87
N GLU A 122 4.18 -4.69 -7.73
CA GLU A 122 4.03 -5.51 -6.53
C GLU A 122 3.83 -4.61 -5.29
N LEU A 123 2.87 -4.97 -4.44
CA LEU A 123 2.66 -4.29 -3.15
C LEU A 123 3.74 -4.66 -2.12
N PHE A 124 4.23 -5.89 -2.20
CA PHE A 124 5.30 -6.40 -1.34
C PHE A 124 6.50 -6.77 -2.21
N PRO A 125 7.73 -6.43 -1.81
CA PRO A 125 8.91 -6.76 -2.58
C PRO A 125 9.09 -8.27 -2.69
N LYS A 126 9.79 -8.70 -3.75
CA LYS A 126 10.29 -10.08 -3.82
C LYS A 126 11.46 -10.23 -2.87
N ARG A 127 11.46 -11.34 -2.13
CA ARG A 127 12.51 -11.66 -1.18
C ARG A 127 13.87 -11.78 -1.87
N PRO A 128 14.93 -11.15 -1.34
CA PRO A 128 16.28 -11.34 -1.86
C PRO A 128 16.82 -12.73 -1.50
N THR A 129 17.71 -13.24 -2.35
CA THR A 129 18.42 -14.50 -2.15
C THR A 129 19.91 -14.24 -2.23
N TYR A 130 20.68 -14.77 -1.28
CA TYR A 130 22.13 -14.59 -1.19
C TYR A 130 22.83 -15.92 -1.39
N ARG A 131 23.91 -15.90 -2.17
CA ARG A 131 24.73 -17.08 -2.48
C ARG A 131 25.83 -17.31 -1.46
N SER A 132 26.30 -16.24 -0.80
CA SER A 132 27.37 -16.30 0.21
C SER A 132 27.14 -15.33 1.37
N ASP A 133 27.89 -15.51 2.47
CA ASP A 133 27.78 -14.63 3.63
C ASP A 133 28.33 -13.23 3.32
N GLU A 134 29.35 -13.14 2.48
CA GLU A 134 29.87 -11.86 2.00
C GLU A 134 28.81 -11.07 1.21
N GLU A 135 28.02 -11.74 0.38
CA GLU A 135 26.91 -11.10 -0.35
C GLU A 135 25.83 -10.58 0.62
N TYR A 136 25.51 -11.37 1.65
CA TYR A 136 24.57 -10.97 2.69
C TYR A 136 25.09 -9.78 3.51
N GLU A 137 26.35 -9.80 3.94
CA GLU A 137 26.97 -8.73 4.73
C GLU A 137 27.09 -7.43 3.93
N ALA A 138 27.39 -7.52 2.63
CA ALA A 138 27.39 -6.38 1.73
C ALA A 138 25.96 -5.79 1.58
N ALA A 139 24.95 -6.66 1.42
CA ALA A 139 23.56 -6.24 1.35
C ALA A 139 23.08 -5.61 2.67
N TRP A 140 23.45 -6.17 3.82
CA TRP A 140 23.16 -5.61 5.15
C TRP A 140 23.79 -4.23 5.32
N SER A 141 25.05 -4.09 4.93
CA SER A 141 25.77 -2.81 5.01
C SER A 141 25.12 -1.74 4.12
N ARG A 142 24.76 -2.10 2.88
CA ARG A 142 24.03 -1.22 1.97
C ARG A 142 22.63 -0.87 2.50
N PHE A 143 21.93 -1.84 3.09
CA PHE A 143 20.62 -1.61 3.70
C PHE A 143 20.73 -0.54 4.78
N LYS A 144 21.69 -0.68 5.71
CA LYS A 144 21.93 0.31 6.78
C LYS A 144 22.25 1.70 6.25
N SER A 145 23.04 1.80 5.18
CA SER A 145 23.42 3.12 4.62
C SER A 145 22.26 3.89 3.97
N LEU A 146 21.15 3.21 3.64
CA LEU A 146 19.98 3.84 3.02
C LEU A 146 18.97 4.39 4.05
N LEU A 147 19.08 3.97 5.31
CA LEU A 147 18.13 4.30 6.36
C LEU A 147 18.22 5.77 6.76
N LYS A 148 17.07 6.37 7.02
CA LYS A 148 16.92 7.69 7.64
C LYS A 148 15.99 7.60 8.84
N PRO A 149 16.14 8.50 9.83
CA PRO A 149 15.22 8.56 10.95
C PRO A 149 13.76 8.55 10.50
N PHE A 150 12.93 7.81 11.23
CA PHE A 150 11.51 7.59 10.98
C PHE A 150 11.16 6.62 9.82
N ASP A 151 12.14 5.94 9.24
CA ASP A 151 11.85 4.80 8.36
C ASP A 151 11.19 3.67 9.16
N GLY A 152 10.16 3.05 8.59
CA GLY A 152 9.57 1.83 9.14
C GLY A 152 10.38 0.61 8.71
N ILE A 153 10.87 -0.17 9.67
CA ILE A 153 11.59 -1.41 9.47
C ILE A 153 10.61 -2.57 9.64
N TYR A 154 10.25 -3.23 8.56
CA TYR A 154 9.28 -4.31 8.53
C TYR A 154 10.01 -5.64 8.44
N THR A 155 9.63 -6.59 9.30
CA THR A 155 10.36 -7.84 9.42
C THR A 155 9.44 -9.06 9.45
N VAL A 156 9.95 -10.16 8.94
CA VAL A 156 9.40 -11.50 9.15
C VAL A 156 10.50 -12.45 9.54
N ASP A 157 10.34 -13.08 10.71
CA ASP A 157 11.17 -14.21 11.10
C ASP A 157 10.64 -15.48 10.42
N ARG A 158 11.44 -16.04 9.52
CA ARG A 158 11.06 -17.22 8.74
C ARG A 158 11.14 -18.50 9.56
N SER A 159 11.89 -18.50 10.65
CA SER A 159 11.97 -19.63 11.58
C SER A 159 10.76 -19.66 12.53
N SER A 160 10.18 -18.50 12.85
CA SER A 160 8.99 -18.38 13.70
C SER A 160 7.70 -18.78 12.97
N ARG A 161 6.99 -19.79 13.51
CA ARG A 161 5.66 -20.19 13.04
C ARG A 161 4.64 -19.07 13.22
N ILE A 162 4.74 -18.31 14.31
CA ILE A 162 3.83 -17.21 14.63
C ILE A 162 4.01 -16.07 13.63
N SER A 163 5.25 -15.70 13.31
CA SER A 163 5.54 -14.65 12.33
C SER A 163 4.98 -15.00 10.95
N ARG A 164 5.19 -16.25 10.50
CA ARG A 164 4.62 -16.73 9.23
C ARG A 164 3.09 -16.73 9.24
N PHE A 165 2.47 -17.11 10.36
CA PHE A 165 1.01 -17.08 10.50
C PHE A 165 0.46 -15.66 10.43
N ILE A 166 1.08 -14.68 11.10
CA ILE A 166 0.66 -13.27 11.06
C ILE A 166 0.75 -12.74 9.63
N ALA A 167 1.88 -12.96 8.94
CA ALA A 167 2.07 -12.54 7.56
C ALA A 167 0.99 -13.11 6.64
N TRP A 168 0.75 -14.43 6.73
CA TRP A 168 -0.29 -15.10 5.96
C TRP A 168 -1.71 -14.59 6.28
N ALA A 169 -2.09 -14.53 7.56
CA ALA A 169 -3.43 -14.14 8.00
C ALA A 169 -3.78 -12.69 7.65
N THR A 170 -2.77 -11.83 7.47
CA THR A 170 -2.95 -10.42 7.14
C THR A 170 -2.70 -10.12 5.66
N HIS A 171 -2.68 -11.17 4.81
CA HIS A 171 -2.48 -11.09 3.37
C HIS A 171 -1.24 -10.30 2.97
N GLY A 172 -0.12 -10.51 3.66
CA GLY A 172 1.11 -9.79 3.37
C GLY A 172 2.37 -10.54 3.74
N THR A 173 3.46 -9.80 3.77
CA THR A 173 4.80 -10.35 3.98
C THR A 173 5.28 -10.17 5.41
N TRP A 174 4.88 -9.08 6.04
CA TRP A 174 5.47 -8.61 7.27
C TRP A 174 4.72 -9.14 8.48
N SER A 175 5.46 -9.52 9.52
CA SER A 175 4.88 -9.97 10.79
C SER A 175 5.09 -8.97 11.91
N HIS A 176 6.04 -8.05 11.72
CA HIS A 176 6.48 -7.11 12.72
C HIS A 176 6.94 -5.80 12.08
N VAL A 177 6.93 -4.73 12.86
CA VAL A 177 7.40 -3.41 12.43
C VAL A 177 8.09 -2.69 13.59
N ALA A 178 9.20 -2.04 13.29
CA ALA A 178 9.90 -1.11 14.16
C ALA A 178 10.05 0.25 13.47
N VAL A 179 10.29 1.31 14.24
CA VAL A 179 10.67 2.62 13.72
C VAL A 179 12.18 2.76 13.86
N TYR A 180 12.88 3.13 12.79
CA TYR A 180 14.30 3.46 12.85
C TYR A 180 14.48 4.84 13.46
N ILE A 181 15.22 4.92 14.56
CA ILE A 181 15.48 6.17 15.28
C ILE A 181 16.63 6.94 14.61
N GLY A 182 17.65 6.21 14.17
CA GLY A 182 18.94 6.75 13.71
C GLY A 182 20.10 6.00 14.36
N ASN A 183 21.31 6.17 13.85
CA ASN A 183 22.54 5.60 14.43
C ASN A 183 22.50 4.09 14.72
N GLY A 184 21.79 3.31 13.91
CA GLY A 184 21.65 1.87 14.12
C GLY A 184 20.66 1.47 15.22
N GLU A 185 19.85 2.40 15.73
CA GLU A 185 18.86 2.16 16.77
C GLU A 185 17.43 2.10 16.20
N ILE A 186 16.61 1.24 16.79
CA ILE A 186 15.19 1.08 16.50
C ILE A 186 14.34 1.24 17.75
N HIS A 187 13.09 1.65 17.56
CA HIS A 187 12.04 1.60 18.56
C HIS A 187 10.95 0.61 18.11
N GLU A 188 10.55 -0.31 18.98
CA GLU A 188 9.55 -1.32 18.65
C GLU A 188 8.68 -1.68 19.85
N SER A 189 7.48 -2.21 19.55
CA SER A 189 6.62 -2.85 20.54
C SER A 189 6.78 -4.36 20.46
N VAL A 190 7.27 -4.97 21.53
CA VAL A 190 7.39 -6.42 21.66
C VAL A 190 6.47 -6.93 22.77
N THR A 191 6.43 -8.25 22.99
CA THR A 191 5.60 -8.87 24.03
C THR A 191 5.87 -8.36 25.43
N SER A 192 7.10 -7.96 25.72
CA SER A 192 7.50 -7.38 27.01
C SER A 192 7.25 -5.87 27.13
N GLY A 193 6.72 -5.21 26.10
CA GLY A 193 6.48 -3.76 26.07
C GLY A 193 7.22 -3.03 24.95
N LEU A 194 7.21 -1.70 25.01
CA LEU A 194 8.04 -0.87 24.14
C LEU A 194 9.52 -1.00 24.53
N ARG A 195 10.39 -1.09 23.53
CA ARG A 195 11.84 -1.05 23.75
C ARG A 195 12.54 -0.26 22.67
N GLU A 196 13.70 0.27 23.04
CA GLU A 196 14.73 0.70 22.09
C GLU A 196 15.83 -0.36 22.06
N GLY A 197 16.43 -0.58 20.89
CA GLY A 197 17.48 -1.57 20.73
C GLY A 197 18.24 -1.40 19.43
N PRO A 198 19.34 -2.15 19.24
CA PRO A 198 20.11 -2.09 18.00
C PRO A 198 19.34 -2.78 16.87
N LEU A 199 19.42 -2.20 15.67
CA LEU A 199 18.91 -2.79 14.42
C LEU A 199 19.50 -4.19 14.16
N GLU A 200 20.69 -4.44 14.67
CA GLU A 200 21.39 -5.74 14.60
C GLU A 200 20.59 -6.89 15.24
N LEU A 201 19.56 -6.62 16.04
CA LEU A 201 18.61 -7.64 16.51
C LEU A 201 17.90 -8.37 15.37
N TYR A 202 17.78 -7.73 14.21
CA TYR A 202 17.23 -8.33 13.00
C TYR A 202 18.31 -8.85 12.05
N LYS A 203 19.61 -8.75 12.39
CA LYS A 203 20.64 -9.32 11.53
C LYS A 203 20.58 -10.85 11.58
N GLY A 204 20.61 -11.47 10.42
CA GLY A 204 20.58 -12.91 10.22
C GLY A 204 19.70 -13.31 9.04
N ARG A 205 20.14 -14.32 8.30
CA ARG A 205 19.43 -14.81 7.09
C ARG A 205 18.02 -15.33 7.40
N GLN A 206 17.71 -15.70 8.64
CA GLN A 206 16.37 -16.13 9.05
C GLN A 206 15.35 -15.00 8.97
N TYR A 207 15.78 -13.76 9.13
CA TYR A 207 14.93 -12.59 8.96
C TYR A 207 14.88 -12.20 7.49
N TRP A 208 13.70 -11.74 7.07
CA TRP A 208 13.56 -10.94 5.85
C TRP A 208 13.06 -9.56 6.28
N ILE A 209 13.78 -8.53 5.87
CA ILE A 209 13.64 -7.17 6.35
C ILE A 209 13.48 -6.23 5.16
N ALA A 210 12.57 -5.28 5.29
CA ALA A 210 12.46 -4.16 4.37
C ALA A 210 12.29 -2.85 5.12
N ALA A 211 12.90 -1.78 4.61
CA ALA A 211 12.71 -0.44 5.09
C ALA A 211 11.77 0.31 4.16
N TYR A 212 10.77 0.98 4.74
CA TYR A 212 9.84 1.82 4.03
C TYR A 212 9.82 3.23 4.60
N ARG A 213 9.84 4.22 3.71
CA ARG A 213 9.72 5.64 4.05
C ARG A 213 8.34 6.16 3.69
N HIS A 214 7.77 7.00 4.55
CA HIS A 214 6.54 7.71 4.21
C HIS A 214 6.82 8.73 3.08
N VAL A 215 5.93 8.86 2.09
CA VAL A 215 6.07 9.84 0.99
C VAL A 215 6.34 11.26 1.52
N GLY A 216 5.62 11.69 2.56
CA GLY A 216 5.80 13.01 3.17
C GLY A 216 7.17 13.21 3.86
N ALA A 217 7.82 12.11 4.29
CA ALA A 217 9.14 12.18 4.91
C ALA A 217 10.27 12.34 3.87
N ILE A 218 9.97 12.18 2.57
CA ILE A 218 10.92 12.52 1.50
C ILE A 218 11.09 14.03 1.40
N ALA A 219 9.98 14.76 1.40
CA ALA A 219 9.98 16.22 1.34
C ALA A 219 10.38 16.85 2.68
N LYS A 220 10.05 16.20 3.80
CA LYS A 220 10.35 16.67 5.16
C LYS A 220 10.99 15.56 6.00
N PRO A 221 12.30 15.30 5.81
CA PRO A 221 13.02 14.34 6.64
C PRO A 221 12.99 14.78 8.10
N ARG A 222 12.90 13.81 9.03
CA ARG A 222 12.94 14.09 10.47
C ARG A 222 14.35 13.95 11.01
N SER A 223 14.68 14.74 12.03
CA SER A 223 15.89 14.55 12.82
C SER A 223 15.73 13.40 13.81
N ILE A 224 16.84 12.92 14.37
CA ILE A 224 16.83 11.87 15.41
C ILE A 224 16.04 12.35 16.63
N GLU A 225 16.22 13.61 17.02
CA GLU A 225 15.57 14.24 18.16
C GLU A 225 14.05 14.32 17.98
N GLU A 226 13.58 14.69 16.79
CA GLU A 226 12.15 14.73 16.45
C GLU A 226 11.51 13.33 16.51
N VAL A 227 12.24 12.30 16.05
CA VAL A 227 11.79 10.91 16.11
C VAL A 227 11.72 10.44 17.56
N ARG A 228 12.76 10.70 18.35
CA ARG A 228 12.78 10.37 19.79
C ARG A 228 11.66 11.07 20.55
N ALA A 229 11.37 12.33 20.25
CA ALA A 229 10.25 13.06 20.83
C ALA A 229 8.89 12.45 20.45
N THR A 230 8.72 12.06 19.19
CA THR A 230 7.50 11.39 18.69
C THR A 230 7.28 10.04 19.36
N VAL A 231 8.32 9.24 19.46
CA VAL A 231 8.29 7.93 20.11
C VAL A 231 8.01 8.07 21.60
N ALA A 232 8.65 9.05 22.25
CA ALA A 232 8.44 9.35 23.64
C ALA A 232 6.99 9.77 23.94
N SER A 233 6.31 10.51 23.05
CA SER A 233 4.92 10.91 23.28
C SER A 233 3.89 9.82 23.02
N SER A 234 4.31 8.61 22.60
CA SER A 234 3.41 7.50 22.31
C SER A 234 2.66 7.03 23.57
N PRO A 235 1.32 6.96 23.55
CA PRO A 235 0.51 6.56 24.71
C PRO A 235 0.65 5.07 25.05
N PHE A 236 1.26 4.27 24.17
CA PHE A 236 1.37 2.81 24.27
C PHE A 236 2.52 2.32 25.17
N ARG A 237 3.04 3.18 26.05
CA ARG A 237 4.27 2.95 26.86
C ARG A 237 4.25 1.73 27.78
N ARG A 238 3.09 1.16 28.13
CA ARG A 238 2.99 0.21 29.26
C ARG A 238 2.42 -1.16 28.96
N ASP A 239 1.71 -1.35 27.84
CA ASP A 239 1.08 -2.63 27.56
C ASP A 239 1.88 -3.38 26.48
N GLY A 240 2.44 -4.52 26.85
CA GLY A 240 3.11 -5.43 25.93
C GLY A 240 2.19 -5.92 24.81
N TYR A 241 2.80 -6.47 23.76
CA TYR A 241 2.10 -6.99 22.59
C TYR A 241 1.00 -8.01 22.96
N ASN A 242 -0.25 -7.66 22.69
CA ASN A 242 -1.41 -8.53 22.95
C ASN A 242 -1.69 -9.44 21.73
N TYR A 243 -1.22 -10.69 21.79
CA TYR A 243 -1.50 -11.69 20.74
C TYR A 243 -2.98 -11.90 20.46
N ARG A 244 -3.88 -11.75 21.44
CA ARG A 244 -5.34 -11.84 21.20
C ARG A 244 -5.83 -10.69 20.34
N GLY A 245 -5.28 -9.48 20.56
CA GLY A 245 -5.52 -8.32 19.70
C GLY A 245 -5.00 -8.56 18.30
N ALA A 246 -3.74 -8.97 18.16
CA ALA A 246 -3.11 -9.27 16.87
C ALA A 246 -3.85 -10.35 16.07
N ILE A 247 -4.34 -11.41 16.73
CA ILE A 247 -5.15 -12.46 16.10
C ILE A 247 -6.52 -11.91 15.69
N ARG A 248 -7.21 -11.15 16.56
CA ARG A 248 -8.48 -10.50 16.21
C ARG A 248 -8.33 -9.55 15.02
N PHE A 249 -7.23 -8.80 14.95
CA PHE A 249 -6.92 -7.94 13.83
C PHE A 249 -6.52 -8.73 12.59
N GLY A 250 -5.80 -9.84 12.75
CA GLY A 250 -5.54 -10.81 11.69
C GLY A 250 -6.82 -11.36 11.07
N ILE A 251 -7.83 -11.71 11.89
CA ILE A 251 -9.14 -12.17 11.41
C ILE A 251 -9.86 -11.05 10.64
N ARG A 252 -9.82 -9.80 11.09
CA ARG A 252 -10.40 -8.67 10.33
C ARG A 252 -9.69 -8.48 8.98
N ALA A 253 -8.36 -8.51 8.98
CA ALA A 253 -7.56 -8.41 7.76
C ALA A 253 -7.81 -9.59 6.80
N PHE A 254 -8.04 -10.80 7.33
CA PHE A 254 -8.45 -11.97 6.55
C PHE A 254 -9.79 -11.75 5.82
N PHE A 255 -10.72 -11.00 6.41
CA PHE A 255 -11.95 -10.56 5.75
C PHE A 255 -11.80 -9.23 4.98
N ASN A 256 -10.58 -8.89 4.56
CA ASN A 256 -10.18 -7.70 3.79
C ASN A 256 -10.38 -6.35 4.51
N ASP A 257 -10.61 -6.33 5.83
CA ASP A 257 -10.62 -5.08 6.60
C ASP A 257 -9.20 -4.70 7.01
N HIS A 258 -8.56 -3.88 6.18
CA HIS A 258 -7.23 -3.31 6.39
C HIS A 258 -7.31 -1.87 6.89
N SER A 259 -8.15 -1.61 7.90
CA SER A 259 -8.13 -0.31 8.59
C SER A 259 -6.68 0.07 8.96
N PRO A 260 -6.28 1.35 8.82
CA PRO A 260 -4.92 1.79 9.10
C PRO A 260 -4.50 1.39 10.52
N ASP A 261 -3.23 1.05 10.71
CA ASP A 261 -2.59 0.84 12.02
C ASP A 261 -2.96 -0.43 12.82
N LEU A 262 -3.68 -1.39 12.21
CA LEU A 262 -4.05 -2.63 12.92
C LEU A 262 -2.97 -3.72 12.92
N VAL A 263 -2.26 -3.87 11.80
CA VAL A 263 -1.24 -4.92 11.59
C VAL A 263 -0.14 -4.38 10.66
N PRO A 264 1.10 -4.90 10.71
CA PRO A 264 2.22 -4.39 9.90
C PRO A 264 1.87 -4.26 8.40
N ASN A 265 1.16 -5.23 7.84
CA ASN A 265 0.79 -5.19 6.42
C ASN A 265 -0.24 -4.10 6.08
N SER A 266 -1.10 -3.66 7.01
CA SER A 266 -2.05 -2.55 6.78
C SER A 266 -1.36 -1.27 6.36
N ALA A 267 -0.14 -1.03 6.84
CA ALA A 267 0.63 0.14 6.45
C ALA A 267 0.99 0.15 4.95
N MET A 268 1.13 -1.02 4.31
CA MET A 268 1.39 -1.10 2.86
C MET A 268 0.13 -0.73 2.07
N TYR A 269 -1.04 -1.16 2.54
CA TYR A 269 -2.34 -0.83 1.95
C TYR A 269 -2.72 0.65 2.08
N ALA A 270 -1.95 1.46 2.82
CA ALA A 270 -2.12 2.91 2.85
C ALA A 270 -1.59 3.61 1.59
N GLY A 271 -0.79 2.93 0.75
CA GLY A 271 -0.26 3.49 -0.52
C GLY A 271 0.83 4.56 -0.35
N ASN A 272 1.11 5.00 0.88
CA ASN A 272 2.03 6.10 1.20
C ASN A 272 3.43 5.65 1.64
N ARG A 273 3.77 4.37 1.43
CA ARG A 273 5.05 3.75 1.83
C ARG A 273 5.88 3.44 0.60
N ILE A 274 7.08 4.02 0.54
CA ILE A 274 8.08 3.80 -0.50
C ILE A 274 9.14 2.85 0.04
N LEU A 275 9.39 1.75 -0.67
CA LEU A 275 10.47 0.82 -0.36
C LEU A 275 11.82 1.50 -0.57
N ILE A 276 12.64 1.51 0.47
CA ILE A 276 13.99 2.10 0.48
C ILE A 276 15.05 1.03 0.21
N GLY A 277 14.89 -0.13 0.83
CA GLY A 277 15.83 -1.24 0.72
C GLY A 277 15.29 -2.47 1.42
N GLN A 278 15.90 -3.61 1.13
CA GLN A 278 15.57 -4.87 1.78
C GLN A 278 16.81 -5.77 1.88
N VAL A 279 16.75 -6.69 2.84
CA VAL A 279 17.80 -7.67 3.14
C VAL A 279 17.21 -8.95 3.75
#